data_AF-A0AAU8ABA8-F1
#
_entry.id   AF-A0AAU8ABA8-F1
#
_cell.length_a   1.000
_cell.length_b   1.000
_cell.length_c   1.000
_cell.angle_alpha   90.00
_cell.angle_beta   90.00
_cell.angle_gamma   90.00
#
_symmetry.space_group_name_H-M   'P 1'
#
loop_
_entity.id
_entity.type
_entity.pdbx_description
1 polymer ?
#
loop_
_entity_poly.entity_id
_entity_poly.type
_entity_poly.pdbx_seq_one_letter_code
_entity_poly.pdbx_strand_id
1 'polypeptide(L)'
;MMEKRRDHRKTGGGAADWLLRLVKGVFVGTGFILPGVSGGALAAIFGLYERIISFLAHITRDFKKNVLFFIPVAIGMLGGIVLLSYPLEYFLDRYLAPTMWFFIGAIIGTFPALWKEGGKKGRSPRHLVIMAVAFVAGFFLLRFGESAFAGNVPQNFGTWLLGGAIIALGILIPGLSPSNFLLYMGMYGAMVTAFKTLDVSVILPLILGLLICLLALSKLMDALFAKAYAGVFHVILGVVAASTVIIVPLDFNYLSLEGLACIPTCIAGIALGLWMSRLEDRYKPARA
;
A
#
# COMPACT_ATOMS: atom_id res chain seq x y z
N MET A 1 -5.82 45.95 -18.97
CA MET A 1 -6.82 44.97 -19.46
C MET A 1 -6.08 43.66 -19.71
N MET A 2 -6.00 42.78 -18.71
CA MET A 2 -5.57 41.40 -18.90
C MET A 2 -6.33 40.50 -17.93
N GLU A 3 -6.79 39.41 -18.50
CA GLU A 3 -8.02 38.74 -18.19
C GLU A 3 -7.85 37.70 -17.08
N LYS A 4 -8.79 37.77 -16.15
CA LYS A 4 -8.94 36.95 -14.96
C LYS A 4 -9.30 35.52 -15.37
N ARG A 5 -8.31 34.65 -15.64
CA ARG A 5 -8.54 33.20 -15.72
C ARG A 5 -8.81 32.64 -14.32
N ARG A 6 -10.04 32.83 -13.84
CA ARG A 6 -10.64 32.00 -12.79
C ARG A 6 -10.90 30.62 -13.37
N ASP A 7 -9.96 29.69 -13.20
CA ASP A 7 -10.24 28.27 -13.36
C ASP A 7 -11.09 27.81 -12.17
N HIS A 8 -12.41 27.96 -12.28
CA HIS A 8 -13.37 27.34 -11.38
C HIS A 8 -13.38 25.83 -11.63
N ARG A 9 -12.39 25.11 -11.08
CA ARG A 9 -12.45 23.65 -10.98
C ARG A 9 -13.58 23.28 -10.01
N LYS A 10 -14.68 22.84 -10.60
CA LYS A 10 -15.89 22.40 -9.91
C LYS A 10 -15.54 21.36 -8.84
N THR A 11 -15.98 21.70 -7.64
CA THR A 11 -16.19 20.90 -6.42
C THR A 11 -16.35 19.39 -6.62
N GLY A 12 -15.59 18.61 -5.86
CA GLY A 12 -15.49 17.15 -5.96
C GLY A 12 -16.65 16.35 -5.36
N GLY A 13 -17.77 16.30 -6.08
CA GLY A 13 -18.98 15.56 -5.70
C GLY A 13 -19.71 14.86 -6.85
N GLY A 14 -19.05 14.63 -7.99
CA GLY A 14 -19.67 13.99 -9.16
C GLY A 14 -19.56 12.46 -9.16
N ALA A 15 -20.45 11.79 -9.89
CA ALA A 15 -20.43 10.32 -10.07
C ALA A 15 -19.07 9.81 -10.61
N ALA A 16 -18.39 10.60 -11.45
CA ALA A 16 -17.06 10.29 -11.96
C ALA A 16 -15.98 10.24 -10.86
N ASP A 17 -16.01 11.17 -9.89
CA ASP A 17 -15.07 11.16 -8.75
C ASP A 17 -15.34 9.97 -7.84
N TRP A 18 -16.61 9.64 -7.65
CA TRP A 18 -17.03 8.50 -6.84
C TRP A 18 -16.56 7.18 -7.48
N LEU A 19 -16.77 7.03 -8.79
CA LEU A 19 -16.28 5.88 -9.55
C LEU A 19 -14.75 5.79 -9.54
N LEU A 20 -14.04 6.90 -9.69
CA LEU A 20 -12.57 6.92 -9.63
C LEU A 20 -12.05 6.47 -8.26
N ARG A 21 -12.69 6.91 -7.17
CA ARG A 21 -12.35 6.46 -5.80
C ARG A 21 -12.64 4.98 -5.61
N LEU A 22 -13.72 4.48 -6.18
CA LEU A 22 -14.04 3.06 -6.18
C LEU A 22 -12.96 2.25 -6.90
N VAL A 23 -12.58 2.64 -8.12
CA VAL A 23 -11.51 1.97 -8.87
C VAL A 23 -10.18 2.00 -8.11
N LYS A 24 -9.81 3.14 -7.51
CA LYS A 24 -8.64 3.23 -6.62
C LYS A 24 -8.75 2.25 -5.45
N GLY A 25 -9.94 2.16 -4.84
CA GLY A 25 -10.23 1.20 -3.78
C GLY A 25 -10.00 -0.24 -4.22
N VAL A 26 -10.47 -0.64 -5.41
CA VAL A 26 -10.27 -1.98 -5.98
C VAL A 26 -8.79 -2.35 -6.04
N PHE A 27 -7.95 -1.47 -6.57
CA PHE A 27 -6.51 -1.68 -6.63
C PHE A 27 -5.85 -1.69 -5.24
N VAL A 28 -6.26 -0.81 -4.32
CA VAL A 28 -5.74 -0.84 -2.95
C VAL A 28 -6.10 -2.17 -2.26
N GLY A 29 -7.33 -2.67 -2.47
CA GLY A 29 -7.79 -3.93 -1.93
C GLY A 29 -6.99 -5.14 -2.44
N THR A 30 -6.64 -5.18 -3.73
CA THR A 30 -5.80 -6.27 -4.25
C THR A 30 -4.40 -6.27 -3.64
N GLY A 31 -3.83 -5.09 -3.39
CA GLY A 31 -2.56 -4.97 -2.66
C GLY A 31 -2.63 -5.41 -1.19
N PHE A 32 -3.81 -5.64 -0.61
CA PHE A 32 -3.90 -6.26 0.72
C PHE A 32 -3.99 -7.80 0.66
N ILE A 33 -4.39 -8.36 -0.48
CA ILE A 33 -4.45 -9.82 -0.69
C ILE A 33 -3.08 -10.36 -1.11
N LEU A 34 -2.36 -9.61 -1.94
CA LEU A 34 -1.15 -10.08 -2.60
C LEU A 34 0.05 -10.15 -1.64
N PRO A 35 0.68 -11.33 -1.47
CA PRO A 35 1.90 -11.42 -0.69
C PRO A 35 3.01 -10.60 -1.35
N GLY A 36 3.58 -9.66 -0.58
CA GLY A 36 4.69 -8.82 -1.02
C GLY A 36 4.33 -7.57 -1.84
N VAL A 37 3.08 -7.42 -2.27
CA VAL A 37 2.54 -6.13 -2.76
C VAL A 37 1.89 -5.45 -1.56
N SER A 38 2.26 -4.21 -1.24
CA SER A 38 1.72 -3.50 -0.07
C SER A 38 0.51 -2.63 -0.49
N GLY A 39 -0.68 -2.93 0.02
CA GLY A 39 -1.87 -2.09 -0.16
C GLY A 39 -1.67 -0.65 0.32
N GLY A 40 -0.85 -0.47 1.38
CA GLY A 40 -0.40 0.85 1.83
C GLY A 40 0.45 1.57 0.78
N ALA A 41 1.35 0.86 0.08
CA ALA A 41 2.09 1.41 -1.06
C ALA A 41 1.16 1.86 -2.18
N LEU A 42 0.17 1.04 -2.56
CA LEU A 42 -0.84 1.42 -3.56
C LEU A 42 -1.68 2.63 -3.10
N ALA A 43 -2.04 2.73 -1.82
CA ALA A 43 -2.72 3.91 -1.29
C ALA A 43 -1.86 5.18 -1.35
N ALA A 44 -0.53 5.06 -1.14
CA ALA A 44 0.42 6.16 -1.32
C ALA A 44 0.57 6.56 -2.78
N ILE A 45 0.61 5.56 -3.67
CA ILE A 45 0.62 5.74 -5.13
C ILE A 45 -0.60 6.51 -5.62
N PHE A 46 -1.79 6.26 -5.07
CA PHE A 46 -3.01 6.91 -5.53
C PHE A 46 -3.32 8.25 -4.83
N GLY A 47 -2.38 8.78 -4.05
CA GLY A 47 -2.53 10.02 -3.28
C GLY A 47 -3.58 9.94 -2.18
N LEU A 48 -4.04 8.73 -1.82
CA LEU A 48 -5.00 8.54 -0.74
C LEU A 48 -4.31 8.61 0.62
N TYR A 49 -3.03 8.26 0.67
CA TYR A 49 -2.27 8.07 1.90
C TYR A 49 -2.20 9.30 2.80
N GLU A 50 -1.80 10.48 2.30
CA GLU A 50 -1.73 11.71 3.12
C GLU A 50 -3.09 12.02 3.77
N ARG A 51 -4.18 11.83 3.01
CA ARG A 51 -5.53 12.03 3.52
C ARG A 51 -5.95 10.97 4.53
N ILE A 52 -5.54 9.70 4.34
CA ILE A 52 -5.78 8.62 5.31
C ILE A 52 -5.08 8.97 6.63
N ILE A 53 -3.79 9.31 6.59
CA ILE A 53 -3.01 9.67 7.79
C ILE A 53 -3.61 10.89 8.49
N SER A 54 -3.92 11.95 7.75
CA SER A 54 -4.48 13.15 8.35
C SER A 54 -5.85 12.90 8.99
N PHE A 55 -6.70 12.07 8.37
CA PHE A 55 -7.97 11.66 8.93
C PHE A 55 -7.81 10.81 10.20
N LEU A 56 -6.89 9.85 10.19
CA LEU A 56 -6.60 9.00 11.35
C LEU A 56 -5.98 9.78 12.52
N ALA A 57 -5.18 10.81 12.23
CA ALA A 57 -4.60 11.69 13.26
C ALA A 57 -5.63 12.63 13.89
N HIS A 58 -6.65 13.03 13.12
CA HIS A 58 -7.66 14.01 13.51
C HIS A 58 -9.07 13.50 13.25
N ILE A 59 -9.43 12.36 13.85
CA ILE A 59 -10.70 11.66 13.55
C ILE A 59 -11.95 12.53 13.77
N THR A 60 -11.90 13.49 14.68
CA THR A 60 -13.03 14.39 14.97
C THR A 60 -13.15 15.56 13.98
N ARG A 61 -12.09 15.88 13.22
CA ARG A 61 -12.08 17.02 12.29
C ARG A 61 -12.63 16.63 10.93
N ASP A 62 -13.66 17.34 10.47
CA ASP A 62 -14.32 17.08 9.19
C ASP A 62 -14.77 15.61 9.01
N PHE A 63 -15.11 14.92 10.12
CA PHE A 63 -15.40 13.48 10.15
C PHE A 63 -16.36 13.05 9.03
N LYS A 64 -17.51 13.72 8.90
CA LYS A 64 -18.50 13.42 7.86
C LYS A 64 -17.92 13.52 6.44
N LYS A 65 -17.13 14.55 6.15
CA LYS A 65 -16.54 14.75 4.81
C LYS A 65 -15.49 13.68 4.50
N ASN A 66 -14.68 13.30 5.48
CA ASN A 66 -13.66 12.28 5.30
C ASN A 66 -14.27 10.87 5.20
N VAL A 67 -15.27 10.56 6.02
CA VAL A 67 -16.04 9.31 5.91
C VAL A 67 -16.69 9.20 4.53
N LEU A 68 -17.42 10.22 4.07
CA LEU A 68 -18.03 10.24 2.74
C LEU A 68 -16.99 10.13 1.61
N PHE A 69 -15.78 10.63 1.80
CA PHE A 69 -14.69 10.46 0.84
C PHE A 69 -14.20 9.00 0.79
N PHE A 70 -14.06 8.35 1.94
CA PHE A 70 -13.53 6.99 2.03
C PHE A 70 -14.56 5.90 1.77
N ILE A 71 -15.87 6.15 1.86
CA ILE A 71 -16.91 5.17 1.52
C ILE A 71 -16.68 4.51 0.14
N PRO A 72 -16.56 5.24 -0.99
CA PRO A 72 -16.30 4.60 -2.28
C PRO A 72 -14.97 3.83 -2.31
N VAL A 73 -13.94 4.32 -1.60
CA VAL A 73 -12.65 3.63 -1.51
C VAL A 73 -12.81 2.31 -0.75
N ALA A 74 -13.53 2.31 0.38
CA ALA A 74 -13.78 1.11 1.20
C ALA A 74 -14.65 0.09 0.45
N ILE A 75 -15.70 0.54 -0.23
CA ILE A 75 -16.53 -0.31 -1.11
C ILE A 75 -15.65 -0.88 -2.23
N GLY A 76 -14.81 -0.06 -2.85
CA GLY A 76 -13.85 -0.48 -3.85
C GLY A 76 -12.87 -1.51 -3.31
N MET A 77 -12.31 -1.32 -2.11
CA MET A 77 -11.40 -2.27 -1.48
C MET A 77 -12.07 -3.62 -1.21
N LEU A 78 -13.25 -3.62 -0.61
CA LEU A 78 -14.01 -4.84 -0.35
C LEU A 78 -14.42 -5.53 -1.67
N GLY A 79 -14.91 -4.76 -2.63
CA GLY A 79 -15.27 -5.25 -3.95
C GLY A 79 -14.06 -5.81 -4.70
N GLY A 80 -12.91 -5.14 -4.66
CA GLY A 80 -11.67 -5.63 -5.24
C GLY A 80 -11.19 -6.89 -4.57
N ILE A 81 -11.33 -7.00 -3.25
CA ILE A 81 -11.00 -8.22 -2.51
C ILE A 81 -11.86 -9.38 -2.99
N VAL A 82 -13.18 -9.19 -3.08
CA VAL A 82 -14.11 -10.26 -3.46
C VAL A 82 -14.05 -10.60 -4.95
N LEU A 83 -13.96 -9.60 -5.83
CA LEU A 83 -13.99 -9.78 -7.29
C LEU A 83 -12.68 -10.35 -7.82
N LEU A 84 -11.55 -9.94 -7.23
CA LEU A 84 -10.23 -10.29 -7.74
C LEU A 84 -9.59 -11.43 -6.97
N SER A 85 -10.11 -11.86 -5.82
CA SER A 85 -9.55 -13.00 -5.06
C SER A 85 -9.43 -14.26 -5.91
N TYR A 86 -10.51 -14.72 -6.55
CA TYR A 86 -10.50 -15.98 -7.30
C TYR A 86 -9.67 -15.92 -8.60
N PRO A 87 -9.82 -14.90 -9.48
CA PRO A 87 -8.93 -14.78 -10.63
C PRO A 87 -7.46 -14.68 -10.25
N LEU A 88 -7.15 -13.93 -9.18
CA LEU A 88 -5.79 -13.74 -8.72
C LEU A 88 -5.18 -15.03 -8.17
N GLU A 89 -5.93 -15.79 -7.38
CA GLU A 89 -5.54 -17.13 -6.90
C GLU A 89 -5.21 -18.04 -8.09
N TYR A 90 -6.09 -18.11 -9.09
CA TYR A 90 -5.85 -18.88 -10.32
C TYR A 90 -4.54 -18.47 -11.04
N PHE A 91 -4.28 -17.16 -11.19
CA PHE A 91 -3.07 -16.67 -11.86
C PHE A 91 -1.80 -16.88 -11.03
N LEU A 92 -1.87 -16.75 -9.71
CA LEU A 92 -0.72 -17.01 -8.83
C LEU A 92 -0.38 -18.51 -8.79
N ASP A 93 -1.38 -19.39 -8.78
CA ASP A 93 -1.16 -20.84 -8.75
C ASP A 93 -0.64 -21.37 -10.09
N ARG A 94 -1.12 -20.84 -11.21
CA ARG A 94 -0.79 -21.34 -12.55
C ARG A 94 0.34 -20.57 -13.26
N TYR A 95 0.48 -19.29 -12.97
CA TYR A 95 1.38 -18.36 -13.65
C TYR A 95 2.07 -17.41 -12.67
N LEU A 96 2.67 -17.96 -11.60
CA LEU A 96 3.30 -17.21 -10.52
C LEU A 96 4.26 -16.13 -11.03
N ALA A 97 5.25 -16.51 -11.86
CA ALA A 97 6.29 -15.58 -12.31
C ALA A 97 5.74 -14.44 -13.20
N PRO A 98 4.96 -14.69 -14.28
CA PRO A 98 4.33 -13.61 -15.05
C PRO A 98 3.44 -12.69 -14.21
N THR A 99 2.71 -13.25 -13.25
CA THR A 99 1.82 -12.49 -12.35
C THR A 99 2.63 -11.58 -11.42
N MET A 100 3.70 -12.08 -10.82
CA MET A 100 4.61 -11.27 -10.00
C MET A 100 5.28 -10.16 -10.81
N TRP A 101 5.72 -10.46 -12.04
CA TRP A 101 6.32 -9.46 -12.94
C TRP A 101 5.33 -8.38 -13.39
N PHE A 102 4.05 -8.71 -13.57
CA PHE A 102 3.00 -7.71 -13.77
C PHE A 102 2.91 -6.74 -12.58
N PHE A 103 2.92 -7.23 -11.34
CA PHE A 103 2.86 -6.37 -10.15
C PHE A 103 4.14 -5.55 -9.95
N ILE A 104 5.31 -6.14 -10.17
CA ILE A 104 6.60 -5.41 -10.17
C ILE A 104 6.54 -4.28 -11.20
N GLY A 105 6.08 -4.58 -12.42
CA GLY A 105 5.87 -3.59 -13.47
C GLY A 105 4.93 -2.47 -13.03
N ALA A 106 3.79 -2.81 -12.41
CA ALA A 106 2.84 -1.83 -11.90
C ALA A 106 3.45 -0.92 -10.82
N ILE A 107 4.23 -1.47 -9.89
CA ILE A 107 4.96 -0.68 -8.89
C ILE A 107 5.97 0.26 -9.58
N ILE A 108 6.81 -0.25 -10.50
CA ILE A 108 7.77 0.55 -11.27
C ILE A 108 7.08 1.66 -12.05
N GLY A 109 5.95 1.38 -12.70
CA GLY A 109 5.18 2.37 -13.44
C GLY A 109 4.66 3.53 -12.57
N THR A 110 4.57 3.34 -11.26
CA THR A 110 4.09 4.34 -10.30
C THR A 110 5.19 5.11 -9.58
N PHE A 111 6.44 4.61 -9.61
CA PHE A 111 7.62 5.29 -9.05
C PHE A 111 7.75 6.76 -9.48
N PRO A 112 7.56 7.12 -10.76
CA PRO A 112 7.66 8.52 -11.20
C PRO A 112 6.69 9.45 -10.48
N ALA A 113 5.49 8.97 -10.13
CA ALA A 113 4.50 9.77 -9.42
C ALA A 113 4.85 9.95 -7.95
N LEU A 114 5.29 8.91 -7.25
CA LEU A 114 5.79 9.04 -5.87
C LEU A 114 7.01 9.96 -5.80
N TRP A 115 7.91 9.82 -6.78
CA TRP A 115 9.05 10.70 -6.89
C TRP A 115 8.61 12.15 -7.01
N LYS A 116 7.73 12.46 -7.98
CA LYS A 116 7.16 13.80 -8.17
C LYS A 116 6.46 14.30 -6.91
N GLU A 117 5.71 13.44 -6.22
CA GLU A 117 4.99 13.76 -4.98
C GLU A 117 5.94 14.18 -3.87
N GLY A 118 6.97 13.37 -3.59
CA GLY A 118 7.97 13.68 -2.58
C GLY A 118 8.82 14.91 -2.87
N GLY A 119 8.80 15.42 -4.11
CA GLY A 119 9.45 16.67 -4.52
C GLY A 119 8.63 17.94 -4.29
N LYS A 120 7.32 17.85 -4.00
CA LYS A 120 6.42 19.02 -3.98
C LYS A 120 6.76 20.08 -2.92
N LYS A 121 7.35 19.69 -1.78
CA LYS A 121 7.76 20.61 -0.71
C LYS A 121 9.28 20.83 -0.68
N GLY A 122 9.94 20.66 -1.83
CA GLY A 122 11.39 20.80 -1.97
C GLY A 122 12.14 19.49 -1.76
N ARG A 123 13.13 19.22 -2.62
CA ARG A 123 14.01 18.06 -2.53
C ARG A 123 15.47 18.50 -2.37
N SER A 124 16.19 17.85 -1.47
CA SER A 124 17.63 18.02 -1.28
C SER A 124 18.38 16.71 -1.55
N PRO A 125 19.70 16.74 -1.81
CA PRO A 125 20.51 15.52 -1.96
C PRO A 125 20.44 14.58 -0.74
N ARG A 126 20.23 15.14 0.47
CA ARG A 126 20.00 14.34 1.69
C ARG A 126 18.83 13.38 1.55
N HIS A 127 17.79 13.73 0.80
CA HIS A 127 16.63 12.85 0.61
C HIS A 127 16.97 11.61 -0.22
N LEU A 128 17.97 11.67 -1.10
CA LEU A 128 18.48 10.49 -1.80
C LEU A 128 19.18 9.54 -0.85
N VAL A 129 19.98 10.09 0.07
CA VAL A 129 20.62 9.31 1.14
C VAL A 129 19.57 8.66 2.03
N ILE A 130 18.52 9.39 2.42
CA ILE A 130 17.40 8.84 3.20
C ILE A 130 16.72 7.69 2.44
N MET A 131 16.47 7.85 1.14
CA MET A 131 15.88 6.78 0.32
C MET A 131 16.78 5.55 0.27
N ALA A 132 18.09 5.73 0.05
CA ALA A 132 19.05 4.63 -0.02
C ALA A 132 19.17 3.90 1.33
N VAL A 133 19.24 4.64 2.44
CA VAL A 133 19.25 4.06 3.78
C VAL A 133 17.95 3.31 4.07
N ALA A 134 16.79 3.87 3.70
CA ALA A 134 15.50 3.21 3.87
C ALA A 134 15.38 1.94 3.00
N PHE A 135 15.92 1.95 1.79
CA PHE A 135 16.02 0.77 0.94
C PHE A 135 16.87 -0.32 1.59
N VAL A 136 18.09 0.00 2.00
CA VAL A 136 19.01 -0.95 2.63
C VAL A 136 18.41 -1.50 3.93
N ALA A 137 17.93 -0.62 4.81
CA ALA A 137 17.31 -1.00 6.07
C ALA A 137 16.05 -1.85 5.85
N GLY A 138 15.17 -1.45 4.92
CA GLY A 138 13.97 -2.22 4.58
C GLY A 138 14.29 -3.59 3.98
N PHE A 139 15.29 -3.67 3.11
CA PHE A 139 15.73 -4.92 2.49
C PHE A 139 16.26 -5.90 3.55
N PHE A 140 17.17 -5.44 4.42
CA PHE A 140 17.69 -6.28 5.49
C PHE A 140 16.63 -6.62 6.53
N LEU A 141 15.72 -5.70 6.87
CA LEU A 141 14.63 -5.97 7.80
C LEU A 141 13.72 -7.08 7.27
N LEU A 142 13.33 -7.03 6.00
CA LEU A 142 12.47 -8.04 5.39
C LEU A 142 13.19 -9.39 5.24
N ARG A 143 14.47 -9.38 4.84
CA ARG A 143 15.30 -10.60 4.73
C ARG A 143 15.60 -11.25 6.08
N PHE A 144 15.94 -10.46 7.08
CA PHE A 144 16.24 -10.96 8.42
C PHE A 144 14.99 -11.39 9.17
N GLY A 145 13.85 -10.73 8.92
CA GLY A 145 12.56 -11.10 9.50
C GLY A 145 12.20 -12.55 9.23
N GLU A 146 12.45 -13.04 8.02
CA GLU A 146 12.25 -14.45 7.65
C GLU A 146 13.05 -15.40 8.56
N SER A 147 14.35 -15.14 8.72
CA SER A 147 15.24 -15.97 9.55
C SER A 147 14.97 -15.84 11.06
N ALA A 148 14.49 -14.69 11.53
CA ALA A 148 14.35 -14.38 12.95
C ALA A 148 13.14 -15.04 13.61
N PHE A 149 12.03 -15.20 12.89
CA PHE A 149 10.78 -15.70 13.48
C PHE A 149 10.56 -17.21 13.33
N ALA A 150 11.28 -17.87 12.42
CA ALA A 150 11.30 -19.33 12.23
C ALA A 150 9.91 -20.02 12.20
N GLY A 151 8.84 -19.29 11.83
CA GLY A 151 7.48 -19.81 11.65
C GLY A 151 6.74 -20.30 12.90
N ASN A 152 7.31 -20.20 14.11
CA ASN A 152 6.79 -20.87 15.31
C ASN A 152 6.50 -19.89 16.46
N VAL A 153 5.98 -18.70 16.16
CA VAL A 153 5.61 -17.75 17.21
C VAL A 153 4.35 -18.27 17.92
N PRO A 154 4.35 -18.38 19.27
CA PRO A 154 3.18 -18.82 20.02
C PRO A 154 1.96 -17.95 19.71
N GLN A 155 0.83 -18.56 19.38
CA GLN A 155 -0.40 -17.84 19.03
C GLN A 155 -1.26 -17.64 20.29
N ASN A 156 -1.07 -16.50 20.94
CA ASN A 156 -1.80 -16.10 22.14
C ASN A 156 -2.31 -14.67 21.97
N PHE A 157 -3.08 -14.18 22.94
CA PHE A 157 -3.66 -12.84 22.88
C PHE A 157 -2.62 -11.74 22.61
N GLY A 158 -1.45 -11.81 23.25
CA GLY A 158 -0.40 -10.82 23.10
C GLY A 158 0.25 -10.83 21.72
N THR A 159 0.50 -12.01 21.14
CA THR A 159 1.07 -12.10 19.79
C THR A 159 0.07 -11.68 18.72
N TRP A 160 -1.22 -11.97 18.88
CA TRP A 160 -2.26 -11.43 18.00
C TRP A 160 -2.39 -9.91 18.11
N LEU A 161 -2.25 -9.34 19.30
CA LEU A 161 -2.18 -7.90 19.51
C LEU A 161 -0.99 -7.28 18.73
N LEU A 162 0.19 -7.92 18.80
CA LEU A 162 1.35 -7.51 18.01
C LEU A 162 1.14 -7.67 16.50
N GLY A 163 0.48 -8.75 16.06
CA GLY A 163 0.09 -8.95 14.67
C GLY A 163 -0.78 -7.80 14.15
N GLY A 164 -1.75 -7.35 14.96
CA GLY A 164 -2.55 -6.16 14.69
C GLY A 164 -1.71 -4.89 14.55
N ALA A 165 -0.76 -4.70 15.47
CA ALA A 165 0.17 -3.57 15.42
C ALA A 165 1.07 -3.59 14.17
N ILE A 166 1.51 -4.76 13.71
CA ILE A 166 2.29 -4.93 12.47
C ILE A 166 1.45 -4.57 11.24
N ILE A 167 0.16 -4.98 11.20
CA ILE A 167 -0.75 -4.57 10.14
C ILE A 167 -0.90 -3.04 10.13
N ALA A 168 -1.12 -2.43 11.29
CA ALA A 168 -1.18 -0.97 11.42
C ALA A 168 0.10 -0.29 10.92
N LEU A 169 1.28 -0.83 11.25
CA LEU A 169 2.55 -0.30 10.77
C LEU A 169 2.68 -0.37 9.25
N GLY A 170 2.20 -1.42 8.57
CA GLY A 170 2.21 -1.44 7.10
C GLY A 170 1.19 -0.52 6.45
N ILE A 171 0.12 -0.17 7.15
CA ILE A 171 -0.78 0.91 6.71
C ILE A 171 -0.10 2.28 6.88
N LEU A 172 0.63 2.50 7.98
CA LEU A 172 1.32 3.75 8.31
C LEU A 172 2.70 3.92 7.65
N ILE A 173 3.32 2.86 7.17
CA ILE A 173 4.60 2.92 6.47
C ILE A 173 4.42 2.16 5.15
N PRO A 174 3.90 2.86 4.13
CA PRO A 174 3.70 2.28 2.81
C PRO A 174 4.95 1.58 2.29
N GLY A 175 4.78 0.34 1.83
CA GLY A 175 5.87 -0.51 1.34
C GLY A 175 6.35 -1.55 2.35
N LEU A 176 6.08 -1.39 3.65
CA LEU A 176 6.17 -2.53 4.56
C LEU A 176 5.07 -3.53 4.14
N SER A 177 5.40 -4.82 4.08
CA SER A 177 4.45 -5.90 3.82
C SER A 177 4.10 -6.59 5.15
N PRO A 178 3.01 -6.19 5.84
CA PRO A 178 2.57 -6.88 7.05
C PRO A 178 2.35 -8.37 6.82
N SER A 179 1.85 -8.72 5.64
CA SER A 179 1.60 -10.11 5.25
C SER A 179 2.89 -10.94 5.31
N ASN A 180 4.03 -10.38 4.90
CA ASN A 180 5.33 -11.08 5.02
C ASN A 180 5.68 -11.34 6.49
N PHE A 181 5.54 -10.36 7.37
CA PHE A 181 5.83 -10.55 8.79
C PHE A 181 4.89 -11.58 9.45
N LEU A 182 3.59 -11.55 9.13
CA LEU A 182 2.64 -12.54 9.64
C LEU A 182 2.94 -13.95 9.10
N LEU A 183 3.44 -14.07 7.87
CA LEU A 183 3.93 -15.33 7.31
C LEU A 183 5.19 -15.82 8.04
N TYR A 184 6.17 -14.95 8.26
CA TYR A 184 7.41 -15.30 8.99
C TYR A 184 7.13 -15.74 10.43
N MET A 185 6.11 -15.18 11.07
CA MET A 185 5.67 -15.59 12.40
C MET A 185 4.81 -16.87 12.41
N GLY A 186 4.45 -17.42 11.24
CA GLY A 186 3.56 -18.58 11.12
C GLY A 186 2.10 -18.30 11.47
N MET A 187 1.71 -17.02 11.53
CA MET A 187 0.39 -16.58 12.01
C MET A 187 -0.59 -16.34 10.86
N TYR A 188 -0.11 -16.19 9.62
CA TYR A 188 -0.96 -15.83 8.48
C TYR A 188 -2.09 -16.85 8.21
N GLY A 189 -1.78 -18.15 8.18
CA GLY A 189 -2.79 -19.19 7.94
C GLY A 189 -3.87 -19.26 9.03
N ALA A 190 -3.46 -19.11 10.29
CA ALA A 190 -4.37 -19.05 11.43
C ALA A 190 -5.24 -17.79 11.38
N MET A 191 -4.68 -16.64 11.00
CA MET A 191 -5.44 -15.40 10.79
C MET A 191 -6.53 -15.58 9.73
N VAL A 192 -6.18 -16.12 8.56
CA VAL A 192 -7.14 -16.37 7.47
C VAL A 192 -8.25 -17.31 7.92
N THR A 193 -7.91 -18.38 8.63
CA THR A 193 -8.88 -19.35 9.17
C THR A 193 -9.79 -18.71 10.20
N ALA A 194 -9.25 -17.86 11.09
CA ALA A 194 -10.03 -17.12 12.07
C ALA A 194 -11.06 -16.19 11.41
N PHE A 195 -10.68 -15.47 10.34
CA PHE A 195 -11.64 -14.64 9.59
C PHE A 195 -12.74 -15.47 8.92
N LYS A 196 -12.43 -16.66 8.41
CA LYS A 196 -13.44 -17.57 7.81
C LYS A 196 -14.40 -18.15 8.84
N THR A 197 -13.90 -18.48 10.02
CA THR A 197 -14.66 -19.11 11.11
C THR A 197 -15.23 -18.12 12.12
N LEU A 198 -14.94 -16.82 11.95
CA LEU A 198 -15.27 -15.74 12.89
C LEU A 198 -14.74 -15.99 14.31
N ASP A 199 -13.54 -16.55 14.42
CA ASP A 199 -12.89 -16.81 15.71
C ASP A 199 -12.50 -15.50 16.42
N VAL A 200 -13.31 -15.13 17.40
CA VAL A 200 -13.17 -13.90 18.19
C VAL A 200 -11.86 -13.89 19.01
N SER A 201 -11.33 -15.06 19.38
CA SER A 201 -10.10 -15.15 20.18
C SER A 201 -8.86 -14.64 19.42
N VAL A 202 -8.92 -14.66 18.09
CA VAL A 202 -7.89 -14.14 17.17
C VAL A 202 -8.27 -12.75 16.66
N ILE A 203 -9.51 -12.59 16.19
CA ILE A 203 -9.97 -11.35 15.53
C ILE A 203 -9.94 -10.18 16.51
N LEU A 204 -10.41 -10.37 17.75
CA LEU A 204 -10.49 -9.30 18.74
C LEU A 204 -9.11 -8.72 19.09
N PRO A 205 -8.10 -9.49 19.54
CA PRO A 205 -6.77 -8.95 19.81
C PRO A 205 -6.13 -8.35 18.55
N LEU A 206 -6.31 -8.95 17.38
CA LEU A 206 -5.78 -8.41 16.12
C LEU A 206 -6.35 -7.00 15.82
N ILE A 207 -7.66 -6.83 15.92
CA ILE A 207 -8.31 -5.52 15.70
C ILE A 207 -7.89 -4.52 16.78
N LEU A 208 -7.83 -4.93 18.05
CA LEU A 208 -7.39 -4.07 19.14
C LEU A 208 -5.96 -3.56 18.92
N GLY A 209 -5.04 -4.45 18.56
CA GLY A 209 -3.64 -4.12 18.28
C GLY A 209 -3.51 -3.16 17.11
N LEU A 210 -4.30 -3.39 16.06
CA LEU A 210 -4.38 -2.51 14.89
C LEU A 210 -4.87 -1.12 15.28
N LEU A 211 -5.98 -1.02 16.02
CA LEU A 211 -6.57 0.27 16.41
C LEU A 211 -5.66 1.04 17.37
N ILE A 212 -5.11 0.39 18.39
CA ILE A 212 -4.19 1.01 19.34
C ILE A 212 -2.98 1.58 18.62
N CYS A 213 -2.35 0.78 17.75
CA CYS A 213 -1.17 1.20 17.00
C CYS A 213 -1.49 2.33 16.02
N LEU A 214 -2.59 2.23 15.26
CA LEU A 214 -3.02 3.29 14.34
C LEU A 214 -3.28 4.60 15.07
N LEU A 215 -4.02 4.59 16.18
CA LEU A 215 -4.35 5.81 16.92
C LEU A 215 -3.13 6.41 17.64
N ALA A 216 -2.23 5.57 18.15
CA ALA A 216 -1.01 6.03 18.80
C ALA A 216 -0.03 6.66 17.82
N LEU A 217 0.15 6.05 16.64
CA LEU A 217 1.18 6.44 15.68
C LEU A 217 0.69 7.37 14.56
N SER A 218 -0.63 7.49 14.32
CA SER A 218 -1.16 8.39 13.28
C SER A 218 -0.76 9.84 13.50
N LYS A 219 -0.81 10.32 14.75
CA LYS A 219 -0.38 11.69 15.12
C LYS A 219 1.11 11.91 14.89
N LEU A 220 1.94 10.90 15.17
CA LEU A 220 3.37 10.95 14.87
C LEU A 220 3.59 11.06 13.36
N MET A 221 2.91 10.23 12.56
CA MET A 221 3.03 10.27 11.10
C MET A 221 2.55 11.59 10.51
N ASP A 222 1.45 12.17 11.00
CA ASP A 222 0.97 13.49 10.57
C ASP A 222 2.00 14.60 10.92
N ALA A 223 2.58 14.55 12.12
CA ALA A 223 3.65 15.47 12.52
C ALA A 223 4.93 15.30 11.67
N LEU A 224 5.29 14.06 11.30
CA LEU A 224 6.40 13.79 10.39
C LEU A 224 6.12 14.32 8.98
N PHE A 225 4.89 14.21 8.48
CA PHE A 225 4.49 14.81 7.20
C PHE A 225 4.51 16.33 7.22
N ALA A 226 4.16 16.95 8.35
CA ALA A 226 4.22 18.39 8.51
C ALA A 226 5.67 18.91 8.49
N LYS A 227 6.60 18.22 9.16
CA LYS A 227 7.99 18.66 9.33
C LYS A 227 8.94 18.17 8.23
N ALA A 228 8.78 16.94 7.78
CA ALA A 228 9.74 16.21 6.95
C ALA A 228 9.08 15.57 5.71
N TYR A 229 8.11 16.27 5.10
CA TYR A 229 7.31 15.77 3.97
C TYR A 229 8.13 15.02 2.90
N ALA A 230 9.17 15.67 2.37
CA ALA A 230 10.01 15.05 1.36
C ALA A 230 10.76 13.84 1.93
N GLY A 231 11.29 13.92 3.15
CA GLY A 231 11.92 12.79 3.84
C GLY A 231 11.00 11.58 3.94
N VAL A 232 9.75 11.76 4.38
CA VAL A 232 8.76 10.67 4.51
C VAL A 232 8.50 9.99 3.17
N PHE A 233 8.29 10.74 2.08
CA PHE A 233 8.10 10.14 0.76
C PHE A 233 9.34 9.41 0.24
N HIS A 234 10.55 9.88 0.55
CA HIS A 234 11.78 9.18 0.16
C HIS A 234 12.02 7.92 0.99
N VAL A 235 11.60 7.90 2.27
CA VAL A 235 11.55 6.66 3.06
C VAL A 235 10.59 5.67 2.41
N ILE A 236 9.36 6.09 2.08
CA ILE A 236 8.37 5.24 1.41
C ILE A 236 8.93 4.68 0.10
N LEU A 237 9.53 5.52 -0.74
CA LEU A 237 10.18 5.09 -1.99
C LEU A 237 11.26 4.04 -1.76
N GLY A 238 12.11 4.22 -0.75
CA GLY A 238 13.15 3.26 -0.39
C GLY A 238 12.57 1.92 0.06
N VAL A 239 11.56 1.95 0.94
CA VAL A 239 10.90 0.73 1.44
C VAL A 239 10.14 0.00 0.32
N VAL A 240 9.41 0.73 -0.53
CA VAL A 240 8.72 0.15 -1.70
C VAL A 240 9.72 -0.46 -2.69
N ALA A 241 10.87 0.19 -2.93
CA ALA A 241 11.93 -0.40 -3.75
C ALA A 241 12.43 -1.71 -3.13
N ALA A 242 12.66 -1.73 -1.81
CA ALA A 242 13.15 -2.91 -1.11
C ALA A 242 12.16 -4.08 -1.19
N SER A 243 10.87 -3.82 -0.93
CA SER A 243 9.84 -4.86 -1.04
C SER A 243 9.70 -5.37 -2.48
N THR A 244 9.84 -4.49 -3.48
CA THR A 244 9.77 -4.86 -4.91
C THR A 244 10.92 -5.80 -5.31
N VAL A 245 12.12 -5.61 -4.77
CA VAL A 245 13.25 -6.51 -5.03
C VAL A 245 13.02 -7.89 -4.42
N ILE A 246 12.38 -7.96 -3.25
CA ILE A 246 12.17 -9.23 -2.53
C ILE A 246 11.11 -10.11 -3.19
N ILE A 247 10.12 -9.53 -3.89
CA ILE A 247 9.09 -10.31 -4.58
C ILE A 247 9.53 -10.89 -5.93
N VAL A 248 10.75 -10.59 -6.40
CA VAL A 248 11.27 -11.13 -7.65
C VAL A 248 11.44 -12.65 -7.52
N PRO A 249 10.81 -13.47 -8.37
CA PRO A 249 10.95 -14.92 -8.31
C PRO A 249 12.32 -15.31 -8.90
N LEU A 250 13.33 -15.47 -8.05
CA LEU A 250 14.69 -15.81 -8.49
C LEU A 250 14.84 -17.28 -8.90
N ASP A 251 14.06 -18.16 -8.27
CA ASP A 251 14.09 -19.61 -8.52
C ASP A 251 13.15 -20.01 -9.68
N PHE A 252 13.25 -19.30 -10.81
CA PHE A 252 12.39 -19.52 -11.98
C PHE A 252 13.20 -19.65 -13.27
N ASN A 253 12.84 -20.60 -14.14
CA ASN A 253 13.48 -20.74 -15.44
C ASN A 253 12.96 -19.70 -16.42
N TYR A 254 13.65 -18.56 -16.51
CA TYR A 254 13.30 -17.45 -17.39
C TYR A 254 13.46 -17.73 -18.89
N LEU A 255 14.08 -18.85 -19.27
CA LEU A 255 14.18 -19.27 -20.68
C LEU A 255 12.97 -20.09 -21.14
N SER A 256 12.07 -20.46 -20.23
CA SER A 256 10.81 -21.12 -20.56
C SER A 256 9.83 -20.16 -21.27
N LEU A 257 8.80 -20.71 -21.92
CA LEU A 257 7.73 -19.90 -22.54
C LEU A 257 7.06 -18.97 -21.51
N GLU A 258 6.88 -19.43 -20.28
CA GLU A 258 6.37 -18.62 -19.17
C GLU A 258 7.37 -17.55 -18.71
N GLY A 259 8.66 -17.86 -18.75
CA GLY A 259 9.74 -16.89 -18.51
C GLY A 259 9.72 -15.74 -19.51
N LEU A 260 9.52 -16.05 -20.79
CA LEU A 260 9.38 -15.05 -21.84
C LEU A 260 8.11 -14.20 -21.65
N ALA A 261 7.02 -14.78 -21.11
CA ALA A 261 5.80 -14.05 -20.80
C ALA A 261 5.96 -13.02 -19.66
N CYS A 262 7.03 -13.08 -18.86
CA CYS A 262 7.32 -12.11 -17.81
C CYS A 262 7.61 -10.69 -18.37
N ILE A 263 8.20 -10.60 -19.57
CA ILE A 263 8.51 -9.32 -20.21
C ILE A 263 7.23 -8.55 -20.61
N PRO A 264 6.32 -9.09 -21.45
CA PRO A 264 5.11 -8.39 -21.83
C PRO A 264 4.18 -8.12 -20.65
N THR A 265 4.12 -9.01 -19.66
CA THR A 265 3.34 -8.79 -18.43
C THR A 265 3.92 -7.67 -17.57
N CYS A 266 5.25 -7.59 -17.42
CA CYS A 266 5.92 -6.46 -16.77
C CYS A 266 5.63 -5.13 -17.50
N ILE A 267 5.72 -5.11 -18.83
CA ILE A 267 5.40 -3.92 -19.64
C ILE A 267 3.94 -3.51 -19.45
N ALA A 268 3.01 -4.47 -19.47
CA ALA A 268 1.59 -4.21 -19.21
C ALA A 268 1.37 -3.64 -17.79
N GLY A 269 2.08 -4.16 -16.80
CA GLY A 269 2.12 -3.62 -15.45
C GLY A 269 2.60 -2.16 -15.42
N ILE A 270 3.74 -1.85 -16.05
CA ILE A 270 4.28 -0.49 -16.15
C ILE A 270 3.28 0.45 -16.81
N ALA A 271 2.66 0.02 -17.92
CA ALA A 271 1.65 0.79 -18.63
C ALA A 271 0.44 1.09 -17.73
N LEU A 272 -0.04 0.09 -16.98
CA LEU A 272 -1.12 0.26 -16.01
C LEU A 272 -0.73 1.25 -14.91
N GLY A 273 0.46 1.11 -14.30
CA GLY A 273 0.97 2.01 -13.27
C GLY A 273 1.11 3.46 -13.75
N LEU A 274 1.64 3.66 -14.95
CA LEU A 274 1.76 4.98 -15.58
C LEU A 274 0.40 5.57 -15.93
N TRP A 275 -0.53 4.76 -16.43
CA TRP A 275 -1.90 5.21 -16.72
C TRP A 275 -2.62 5.63 -15.44
N MET A 276 -2.55 4.82 -14.39
CA MET A 276 -3.17 5.12 -13.10
C MET A 276 -2.60 6.39 -12.44
N SER A 277 -1.28 6.56 -12.47
CA SER A 277 -0.65 7.76 -11.91
C SER A 277 -1.05 9.04 -12.64
N ARG A 278 -1.26 8.98 -13.97
CA ARG A 278 -1.76 10.11 -14.76
C ARG A 278 -3.21 10.48 -14.43
N LEU A 279 -4.04 9.52 -14.00
CA LEU A 279 -5.41 9.81 -13.57
C LEU A 279 -5.45 10.68 -12.31
N GLU A 280 -4.47 10.51 -11.42
CA GLU A 280 -4.36 11.30 -10.20
C GLU A 280 -4.02 12.76 -10.47
N ASP A 281 -3.12 13.04 -11.42
CA ASP A 281 -2.78 14.41 -11.80
C ASP A 281 -3.97 15.18 -12.39
N ARG A 282 -4.93 14.47 -13.01
CA ARG A 282 -6.17 15.07 -13.54
C ARG A 282 -7.22 15.32 -12.46
N TYR A 283 -7.23 14.53 -11.39
CA TYR A 283 -8.24 14.56 -10.33
C TYR A 283 -7.59 14.72 -8.95
N LYS A 284 -6.97 15.88 -8.71
CA LYS A 284 -6.63 16.32 -7.36
C LYS A 284 -7.87 16.97 -6.73
N PRO A 285 -8.50 16.39 -5.71
CA PRO A 285 -9.43 17.15 -4.90
C PRO A 285 -8.68 18.37 -4.35
N ALA A 286 -9.29 19.55 -4.45
CA ALA A 286 -8.73 20.77 -3.87
C ALA A 286 -8.36 20.48 -2.41
N ARG A 287 -7.12 20.83 -2.02
CA ARG A 287 -6.68 20.77 -0.62
C ARG A 287 -7.71 21.56 0.19
N ALA A 288 -8.35 20.88 1.15
CA ALA A 288 -9.17 21.52 2.16
C ALA A 288 -8.25 22.27 3.14
#